data_AF-A0A7J4KJ78-F1
#
_entry.id   AF-A0A7J4KJ78-F1
#
_cell.length_a   1.000
_cell.length_b   1.000
_cell.length_c   1.000
_cell.angle_alpha   90.00
_cell.angle_beta   90.00
_cell.angle_gamma   90.00
#
_symmetry.space_group_name_H-M   'P 1'
#
loop_
_entity.id
_entity.type
_entity.pdbx_description
1 polymer ?
#
loop_
_entity_poly.entity_id
_entity_poly.type
_entity_poly.pdbx_seq_one_letter_code
_entity_poly.pdbx_strand_id
1 'polypeptide(L)'
;MTTKQTDTPSEQNEQNVEELPPIDVWIQNIKFTTTEDIKVPENLLDQVIGQDQTVAIVKKAAEQKRHVMLIGDPGTGKSMVARAMTEFLPKGELEDIIVYPNNEDTNTPTIRVVPAGKAHEIIRMQREEA
;
A
#
# COMPACT_ATOMS: atom_id res chain seq x y z
N MET A 1 -40.31 18.66 32.78
CA MET A 1 -39.15 19.04 31.93
C MET A 1 -38.05 18.04 32.24
N THR A 2 -37.98 16.99 31.44
CA THR A 2 -37.17 15.79 31.69
C THR A 2 -35.84 15.93 30.97
N THR A 3 -34.76 16.05 31.71
CA THR A 3 -33.39 16.10 31.19
C THR A 3 -32.99 14.72 30.68
N LYS A 4 -32.74 14.62 29.36
CA LYS A 4 -32.16 13.44 28.72
C LYS A 4 -30.69 13.32 29.16
N GLN A 5 -30.37 12.20 29.80
CA GLN A 5 -28.99 11.68 29.87
C GLN A 5 -28.57 11.31 28.44
N THR A 6 -27.46 11.87 27.99
CA THR A 6 -26.76 11.43 26.79
C THR A 6 -25.87 10.27 27.19
N ASP A 7 -26.20 9.07 26.72
CA ASP A 7 -25.33 7.90 26.79
C ASP A 7 -24.05 8.17 26.02
N THR A 8 -22.96 8.42 26.75
CA THR A 8 -21.61 8.30 26.21
C THR A 8 -21.31 6.80 26.09
N PRO A 9 -20.99 6.25 24.90
CA PRO A 9 -20.53 4.89 24.81
C PRO A 9 -19.15 4.81 25.43
N SER A 10 -19.11 4.19 26.60
CA SER A 10 -17.98 3.66 27.34
C SER A 10 -16.74 3.36 26.49
N GLU A 11 -15.72 4.21 26.65
CA GLU A 11 -14.31 3.89 26.45
C GLU A 11 -13.90 2.81 27.47
N GLN A 12 -14.22 1.56 27.17
CA GLN A 12 -13.80 0.41 27.96
C GLN A 12 -13.12 -0.59 27.02
N ASN A 13 -11.86 -0.32 26.65
CA ASN A 13 -10.95 -1.34 26.11
C ASN A 13 -9.47 -0.88 26.08
N GLU A 14 -8.99 -0.25 27.15
CA GLU A 14 -7.56 0.11 27.30
C GLU A 14 -6.82 -0.68 28.40
N GLN A 15 -7.39 -1.78 28.89
CA GLN A 15 -6.80 -2.52 30.01
C GLN A 15 -6.48 -3.96 29.63
N ASN A 16 -5.30 -4.15 29.04
CA ASN A 16 -4.39 -5.29 29.25
C ASN A 16 -3.17 -5.16 28.33
N VAL A 17 -2.32 -4.17 28.61
CA VAL A 17 -0.94 -4.22 28.12
C VAL A 17 -0.17 -5.04 29.14
N GLU A 18 -0.01 -6.33 28.88
CA GLU A 18 0.87 -7.20 29.64
C GLU A 18 2.26 -6.54 29.61
N GLU A 19 2.77 -6.08 30.77
CA GLU A 19 4.08 -5.43 30.84
C GLU A 19 5.12 -6.41 30.29
N LEU A 20 5.68 -6.06 29.13
CA LEU A 20 6.70 -6.89 28.50
C LEU A 20 7.89 -7.00 29.45
N PRO A 21 8.44 -8.20 29.64
CA PRO A 21 9.61 -8.37 30.47
C PRO A 21 10.78 -7.54 29.91
N PRO A 22 11.77 -7.16 30.75
CA PRO A 22 12.97 -6.48 30.29
C PRO A 22 13.62 -7.21 29.10
N ILE A 23 14.23 -6.46 28.19
CA ILE A 23 14.79 -6.97 26.92
C ILE A 23 15.71 -8.17 27.14
N ASP A 24 16.54 -8.13 28.19
CA ASP A 24 17.48 -9.20 28.53
C ASP A 24 16.81 -10.53 28.90
N VAL A 25 15.57 -10.49 29.40
CA VAL A 25 14.76 -11.66 29.73
C VAL A 25 13.92 -12.08 28.53
N TRP A 26 13.36 -11.12 27.80
CA TRP A 26 12.58 -11.38 26.59
C TRP A 26 13.41 -12.12 25.53
N ILE A 27 14.65 -11.69 25.30
CA ILE A 27 15.52 -12.27 24.27
C ILE A 27 15.88 -13.74 24.57
N GLN A 28 15.93 -14.14 25.84
CA GLN A 28 16.20 -15.53 26.24
C GLN A 28 15.11 -16.50 25.81
N ASN A 29 13.89 -16.00 25.59
CA ASN A 29 12.76 -16.80 25.12
C ASN A 29 12.79 -17.04 23.60
N ILE A 30 13.64 -16.33 22.86
CA ILE A 30 13.74 -16.46 21.40
C ILE A 30 14.91 -17.37 21.05
N LYS A 31 14.63 -18.48 20.39
CA LYS A 31 15.64 -19.47 19.99
C LYS A 31 16.16 -19.17 18.59
N PHE A 32 17.26 -18.43 18.48
CA PHE A 32 18.00 -18.24 17.24
C PHE A 32 19.49 -18.06 17.54
N THR A 33 20.37 -18.40 16.59
CA THR A 33 21.81 -18.19 16.74
C THR A 33 22.25 -16.99 15.90
N THR A 34 21.73 -16.88 14.67
CA THR A 34 22.04 -15.76 13.77
C THR A 34 20.76 -15.19 13.18
N THR A 35 20.85 -14.00 12.58
CA THR A 35 19.71 -13.38 11.89
C THR A 35 19.25 -14.17 10.65
N GLU A 36 20.04 -15.13 10.18
CA GLU A 36 19.64 -16.03 9.08
C GLU A 36 18.53 -17.00 9.50
N ASP A 37 18.43 -17.31 10.80
CA ASP A 37 17.38 -18.18 11.35
C ASP A 37 16.02 -17.48 11.44
N ILE A 38 15.99 -16.14 11.30
CA ILE A 38 14.79 -15.33 11.47
C ILE A 38 14.02 -15.27 10.15
N LYS A 39 12.77 -15.74 10.17
CA LYS A 39 11.87 -15.67 9.01
C LYS A 39 11.41 -14.23 8.78
N VAL A 40 11.72 -13.69 7.61
CA VAL A 40 11.20 -12.39 7.15
C VAL A 40 9.87 -12.62 6.40
N PRO A 41 8.80 -11.87 6.73
CA PRO A 41 7.55 -11.94 5.98
C PRO A 41 7.74 -11.60 4.49
N GLU A 42 7.00 -12.27 3.61
CA GLU A 42 7.07 -12.00 2.16
C GLU A 42 6.42 -10.66 1.79
N ASN A 43 5.29 -10.33 2.42
CA ASN A 43 4.58 -9.08 2.15
C ASN A 43 5.30 -7.90 2.80
N LEU A 44 5.46 -6.80 2.07
CA LEU A 44 6.13 -5.60 2.59
C LEU A 44 5.37 -4.97 3.76
N LEU A 45 4.04 -5.12 3.80
CA LEU A 45 3.21 -4.52 4.85
C LEU A 45 3.42 -5.19 6.21
N ASP A 46 3.67 -6.51 6.20
CA ASP A 46 3.90 -7.31 7.41
C ASP A 46 5.31 -7.08 7.99
N GLN A 47 6.19 -6.40 7.24
CA GLN A 47 7.52 -5.98 7.69
C GLN A 47 7.51 -4.62 8.40
N VAL A 48 6.37 -3.91 8.41
CA VAL A 48 6.25 -2.61 9.09
C VAL A 48 6.14 -2.83 10.60
N ILE A 49 7.11 -2.31 11.35
CA ILE A 49 7.19 -2.51 12.80
C ILE A 49 6.60 -1.30 13.53
N GLY A 50 5.73 -1.56 14.51
CA GLY A 50 5.24 -0.54 15.45
C GLY A 50 4.25 0.46 14.85
N GLN A 51 3.60 0.14 13.72
CA GLN A 51 2.61 1.00 13.06
C GLN A 51 1.33 0.23 12.67
N ASP A 52 0.81 -0.60 13.57
CA ASP A 52 -0.33 -1.49 13.30
C ASP A 52 -1.58 -0.75 12.81
N GLN A 53 -1.86 0.43 13.39
CA GLN A 53 -2.95 1.31 12.97
C GLN A 53 -2.77 1.79 11.52
N THR A 54 -1.57 2.25 11.17
CA THR A 54 -1.24 2.72 9.82
C THR A 54 -1.40 1.60 8.80
N VAL A 55 -0.87 0.41 9.12
CA VAL A 55 -0.96 -0.79 8.29
C VAL A 55 -2.42 -1.14 8.00
N ALA A 56 -3.28 -1.15 9.02
CA ALA A 56 -4.70 -1.46 8.87
C ALA A 56 -5.45 -0.44 7.99
N ILE A 57 -5.14 0.86 8.14
CA ILE A 57 -5.75 1.92 7.34
C ILE A 57 -5.31 1.82 5.87
N VAL A 58 -4.01 1.63 5.62
CA VAL A 58 -3.44 1.56 4.27
C VAL A 58 -3.96 0.34 3.52
N LYS A 59 -4.09 -0.81 4.19
CA LYS A 59 -4.70 -2.01 3.61
C LYS A 59 -6.14 -1.75 3.14
N LYS A 60 -6.97 -1.15 3.99
CA LYS A 60 -8.36 -0.77 3.64
C LYS A 60 -8.41 0.27 2.51
N ALA A 61 -7.49 1.23 2.53
CA ALA A 61 -7.41 2.26 1.50
C ALA A 61 -7.01 1.69 0.14
N ALA A 62 -6.09 0.71 0.10
CA ALA A 62 -5.68 0.03 -1.13
C ALA A 62 -6.86 -0.73 -1.77
N GLU A 63 -7.58 -1.52 -0.98
CA GLU A 63 -8.76 -2.28 -1.42
C GLU A 63 -9.85 -1.37 -1.99
N GLN A 64 -10.06 -0.20 -1.36
CA GLN A 64 -11.08 0.77 -1.75
C GLN A 64 -10.59 1.83 -2.75
N LYS A 65 -9.34 1.74 -3.24
CA LYS A 65 -8.71 2.73 -4.13
C LYS A 65 -8.80 4.17 -3.61
N ARG A 66 -8.64 4.37 -2.30
CA ARG A 66 -8.65 5.69 -1.66
C ARG A 66 -7.26 6.29 -1.63
N HIS A 67 -7.18 7.61 -1.79
CA HIS A 67 -5.92 8.34 -1.62
C HIS A 67 -5.52 8.34 -0.13
N VAL A 68 -4.22 8.22 0.12
CA VAL A 68 -3.64 8.24 1.48
C VAL A 68 -2.59 9.33 1.53
N MET A 69 -2.58 10.09 2.63
CA MET A 69 -1.51 11.04 2.95
C MET A 69 -0.76 10.53 4.18
N LEU A 70 0.53 10.24 4.03
CA LEU A 70 1.40 9.77 5.11
C LEU A 70 2.21 10.94 5.66
N ILE A 71 2.01 11.29 6.93
CA ILE A 71 2.72 12.37 7.63
C ILE A 71 3.61 11.77 8.71
N GLY A 72 4.86 12.25 8.81
CA GLY A 72 5.79 11.86 9.87
C GLY A 72 7.22 12.25 9.56
N ASP A 73 8.11 12.13 10.56
CA ASP A 73 9.52 12.49 10.47
C ASP A 73 10.29 11.68 9.42
N PRO A 74 11.35 12.21 8.80
CA PRO A 74 12.17 11.44 7.86
C PRO A 74 12.69 10.13 8.50
N GLY A 75 12.74 9.05 7.73
CA GLY A 75 13.21 7.74 8.21
C GLY A 75 12.15 6.86 8.91
N THR A 76 10.91 7.32 9.07
CA THR A 76 9.82 6.57 9.73
C THR A 76 9.10 5.52 8.86
N GLY A 77 9.66 5.16 7.70
CA GLY A 77 9.07 4.10 6.86
C GLY A 77 7.89 4.52 5.96
N LYS A 78 7.60 5.82 5.78
CA LYS A 78 6.55 6.32 4.86
C LYS A 78 6.62 5.70 3.46
N SER A 79 7.82 5.64 2.86
CA SER A 79 8.01 5.06 1.53
C SER A 79 7.79 3.54 1.52
N MET A 80 8.10 2.85 2.62
CA MET A 80 7.85 1.41 2.76
C MET A 80 6.36 1.12 2.80
N VAL A 81 5.60 1.88 3.60
CA VAL A 81 4.13 1.78 3.68
C VAL A 81 3.49 2.09 2.33
N ALA A 82 3.96 3.12 1.61
CA ALA A 82 3.44 3.47 0.29
C ALA A 82 3.68 2.36 -0.75
N ARG A 83 4.86 1.71 -0.73
CA ARG A 83 5.14 0.56 -1.61
C ARG A 83 4.29 -0.65 -1.25
N ALA A 84 4.17 -0.94 0.05
CA ALA A 84 3.34 -2.02 0.55
C ALA A 84 1.87 -1.86 0.12
N MET A 85 1.36 -0.64 0.05
CA MET A 85 0.01 -0.36 -0.46
C MET A 85 -0.23 -0.90 -1.88
N THR A 86 0.79 -0.90 -2.75
CA THR A 86 0.63 -1.35 -4.14
C THR A 86 0.41 -2.85 -4.27
N GLU A 87 0.84 -3.64 -3.30
CA GLU A 87 0.64 -5.10 -3.29
C GLU A 87 -0.82 -5.48 -3.04
N PHE A 88 -1.56 -4.62 -2.34
CA PHE A 88 -2.97 -4.80 -2.03
C PHE A 88 -3.90 -4.09 -3.02
N LEU A 89 -3.35 -3.38 -4.01
CA LEU A 89 -4.18 -2.88 -5.10
C LEU A 89 -4.76 -4.08 -5.85
N PRO A 90 -6.08 -4.09 -6.12
CA PRO A 90 -6.67 -5.16 -6.90
C PRO A 90 -5.95 -5.23 -8.25
N LYS A 91 -5.51 -6.43 -8.63
CA LYS A 91 -4.93 -6.73 -9.95
C LYS A 91 -6.03 -6.58 -11.01
N GLY A 92 -6.34 -5.33 -11.35
CA GLY A 92 -7.19 -5.00 -12.49
C GLY A 92 -6.48 -5.31 -13.80
N GLU A 93 -7.19 -5.13 -14.90
CA GLU A 93 -6.57 -5.13 -16.22
C GLU A 93 -5.62 -3.93 -16.29
N LEU A 94 -4.33 -4.21 -16.42
CA LEU A 94 -3.35 -3.17 -16.73
C LEU A 94 -3.57 -2.72 -18.17
N GLU A 95 -3.31 -1.45 -18.42
CA GLU A 95 -3.51 -0.82 -19.72
C GLU A 95 -2.21 -0.15 -20.17
N ASP A 96 -1.94 -0.24 -21.46
CA ASP A 96 -0.91 0.54 -22.14
C ASP A 96 -1.55 1.78 -22.78
N ILE A 97 -0.82 2.90 -22.78
CA ILE A 97 -1.25 4.17 -23.37
C ILE A 97 -0.38 4.46 -24.59
N ILE A 98 -1.01 4.64 -25.76
CA ILE A 98 -0.35 4.92 -27.04
C ILE A 98 -0.73 6.33 -27.50
N VAL A 99 0.25 7.06 -28.04
CA VAL A 99 0.06 8.39 -28.60
C VAL A 99 0.21 8.33 -30.12
N TYR A 100 -0.79 8.84 -30.85
CA TYR A 100 -0.78 8.95 -32.30
C TYR A 100 -0.63 10.41 -32.74
N PRO A 101 0.10 10.66 -33.85
CA PRO A 101 0.07 11.97 -34.49
C PRO A 101 -1.36 12.26 -34.97
N ASN A 102 -1.82 13.49 -34.76
CA ASN A 102 -3.10 13.94 -35.26
C ASN A 102 -2.88 14.75 -36.54
N ASN A 103 -3.52 14.32 -37.63
CA ASN A 103 -3.40 14.95 -38.95
C ASN A 103 -4.18 16.27 -39.06
N GLU A 104 -5.18 16.49 -38.20
CA GLU A 104 -5.99 17.71 -38.20
C GLU A 104 -5.33 18.83 -37.38
N ASP A 105 -4.74 18.48 -36.24
CA ASP A 105 -4.00 19.40 -35.38
C ASP A 105 -2.81 18.71 -34.71
N THR A 106 -1.61 19.07 -35.16
CA THR A 106 -0.34 18.56 -34.63
C THR A 106 -0.16 18.85 -33.13
N ASN A 107 -0.77 19.92 -32.59
CA ASN A 107 -0.66 20.27 -31.17
C ASN A 107 -1.59 19.47 -30.27
N THR A 108 -2.50 18.68 -30.85
CA THR A 108 -3.45 17.84 -30.13
C THR A 108 -3.30 16.36 -30.52
N PRO A 109 -2.26 15.66 -30.03
CA PRO A 109 -2.07 14.23 -30.29
C PRO A 109 -3.25 13.38 -29.80
N THR A 110 -3.55 12.30 -30.53
CA THR A 110 -4.63 11.38 -30.14
C THR A 110 -4.11 10.31 -29.18
N ILE A 111 -4.78 10.15 -28.04
CA ILE A 111 -4.43 9.15 -27.03
C ILE A 111 -5.34 7.93 -27.16
N ARG A 112 -4.75 6.74 -27.20
CA ARG A 112 -5.46 5.46 -27.23
C ARG A 112 -5.02 4.58 -26.06
N VAL A 113 -5.98 4.01 -25.35
CA VAL A 113 -5.75 3.06 -24.26
C VAL A 113 -6.02 1.65 -24.79
N VAL A 114 -5.11 0.71 -24.53
CA VAL A 114 -5.24 -0.70 -24.92
C VAL A 114 -4.85 -1.61 -23.75
N PRO A 115 -5.31 -2.87 -23.70
CA PRO A 115 -4.86 -3.82 -22.68
C PRO A 115 -3.33 -4.00 -22.68
N ALA A 116 -2.75 -4.20 -21.51
CA ALA A 116 -1.30 -4.34 -21.33
C ALA A 116 -0.71 -5.42 -22.25
N GLY A 117 0.41 -5.09 -22.88
CA GLY A 117 1.13 -5.93 -23.83
C GLY A 117 0.74 -5.70 -25.29
N LYS A 118 -0.47 -5.19 -25.58
CA LYS A 118 -0.92 -4.97 -26.96
C LYS A 118 -0.26 -3.78 -27.63
N ALA A 119 0.22 -2.79 -26.87
CA ALA A 119 0.83 -1.61 -27.48
C ALA A 119 2.07 -1.95 -28.32
N HIS A 120 2.89 -2.90 -27.83
CA HIS A 120 4.10 -3.30 -28.54
C HIS A 120 3.80 -3.96 -29.89
N GLU A 121 2.75 -4.78 -29.95
CA GLU A 121 2.30 -5.44 -31.18
C GLU A 121 1.80 -4.41 -32.21
N ILE A 122 1.00 -3.45 -31.75
CA ILE A 122 0.46 -2.38 -32.59
C ILE A 122 1.57 -1.50 -33.16
N ILE A 123 2.53 -1.08 -32.32
CA ILE A 123 3.68 -0.26 -32.75
C ILE A 123 4.53 -1.02 -33.77
N ARG A 124 4.72 -2.34 -33.59
CA ARG A 124 5.49 -3.16 -34.53
C ARG A 124 4.82 -3.24 -35.90
N MET A 125 3.53 -3.59 -35.95
CA MET A 125 2.77 -3.64 -37.21
C MET A 125 2.82 -2.30 -37.94
N GLN A 126 2.59 -1.20 -37.22
CA GLN A 126 2.57 0.13 -37.81
C GLN A 126 3.94 0.59 -38.32
N ARG A 127 5.04 0.05 -37.76
CA ARG A 127 6.40 0.29 -38.25
C ARG A 127 6.76 -0.57 -39.46
N GLU A 128 6.13 -1.72 -39.63
CA GLU A 128 6.30 -2.60 -40.80
C GLU A 128 5.48 -2.10 -42.01
N GLU A 129 4.35 -1.42 -41.76
CA GLU A 129 3.49 -0.81 -42.79
C GLU A 129 3.96 0.58 -43.29
N ALA A 130 4.87 1.23 -42.57
CA ALA A 130 5.42 2.56 -42.88
C ALA A 130 6.73 2.51 -43.68
#